data_AF-A0A1G7BJ64-F1
#
_entry.id   AF-A0A1G7BJ64-F1
#
_cell.length_a   1.000
_cell.length_b   1.000
_cell.length_c   1.000
_cell.angle_alpha   90.00
_cell.angle_beta   90.00
_cell.angle_gamma   90.00
#
_symmetry.space_group_name_H-M   'P 1'
#
loop_
_entity.id
_entity.type
_entity.pdbx_description
1 polymer ?
#
loop_
_entity_poly.entity_id
_entity_poly.type
_entity_poly.pdbx_seq_one_letter_code
_entity_poly.pdbx_strand_id
1 'polypeptide(L)'
;MIESTHRPTDRNAPEILTRFEVRNGGDGLLQRVLAPPNFGVMTIEATESAPELMETARRATEQGGYVVLLTAASAWRLDLANTLIEAAVRRWPDLLERRDRLRLALHEAVVNALLHGCLRVPPHLRDTPEGWLKHSQEIEAALADPERGSRPVLVTLVAGSDGWVAQVVDQGPGFAAPRDPTSDAVIPAALHVPTRGRGLAMMRAACDRVVWLDGGRRVELTMPYPPEREG
;
A
#
# COMPACT_ATOMS: atom_id res chain seq x y z
N MET A 1 1.35 23.48 -14.92
CA MET A 1 1.78 23.32 -16.32
C MET A 1 2.54 22.00 -16.36
N ILE A 2 1.95 20.96 -16.94
CA ILE A 2 2.51 19.61 -16.96
C ILE A 2 3.33 19.52 -18.26
N GLU A 3 4.65 19.55 -18.18
CA GLU A 3 5.51 19.29 -19.33
C GLU A 3 5.86 17.79 -19.36
N SER A 4 5.19 17.08 -20.28
CA SER A 4 5.50 15.70 -20.65
C SER A 4 6.55 15.72 -21.76
N THR A 5 7.71 15.11 -21.52
CA THR A 5 8.73 14.88 -22.56
C THR A 5 8.55 13.47 -23.11
N HIS A 6 7.85 13.37 -24.23
CA HIS A 6 7.50 12.11 -24.89
C HIS A 6 8.61 11.69 -25.87
N ARG A 7 9.19 10.49 -25.69
CA ARG A 7 9.86 9.74 -26.77
C ARG A 7 8.96 8.54 -27.12
N PRO A 8 8.69 8.28 -28.41
CA PRO A 8 7.79 7.20 -28.80
C PRO A 8 8.54 5.87 -28.81
N THR A 9 8.29 5.02 -27.82
CA THR A 9 8.69 3.61 -27.84
C THR A 9 7.50 2.75 -27.44
N ASP A 10 7.06 1.93 -28.41
CA ASP A 10 6.12 0.81 -28.33
C ASP A 10 4.73 1.07 -27.71
N ARG A 11 3.68 1.07 -28.56
CA ARG A 11 2.31 1.49 -28.24
C ARG A 11 1.53 0.58 -27.26
N ASN A 12 2.13 -0.51 -26.78
CA ASN A 12 1.53 -1.43 -25.80
C ASN A 12 2.37 -1.64 -24.54
N ALA A 13 3.50 -0.94 -24.39
CA ALA A 13 4.22 -0.94 -23.13
C ALA A 13 3.45 -0.07 -22.12
N PRO A 14 3.34 -0.49 -20.84
CA PRO A 14 2.67 0.33 -19.85
C PRO A 14 3.38 1.68 -19.69
N GLU A 15 2.62 2.78 -19.80
CA GLU A 15 3.16 4.11 -19.59
C GLU A 15 3.39 4.34 -18.10
N ILE A 16 4.66 4.28 -17.68
CA ILE A 16 5.08 4.62 -16.32
C ILE A 16 5.24 6.14 -16.25
N LEU A 17 4.24 6.80 -15.65
CA LEU A 17 4.32 8.23 -15.40
C LEU A 17 5.33 8.51 -14.27
N THR A 18 6.45 9.12 -14.64
CA THR A 18 7.69 9.14 -13.84
C THR A 18 7.84 10.36 -12.93
N ARG A 19 6.97 11.37 -13.00
CA ARG A 19 7.15 12.61 -12.23
C ARG A 19 5.85 13.25 -11.76
N PHE A 20 5.63 13.25 -10.44
CA PHE A 20 4.60 14.05 -9.78
C PHE A 20 5.12 14.58 -8.44
N GLU A 21 4.94 15.89 -8.20
CA GLU A 21 5.08 16.45 -6.86
C GLU A 21 3.71 16.42 -6.18
N VAL A 22 3.56 15.59 -5.15
CA VAL A 22 2.34 15.51 -4.35
C VAL A 22 2.40 16.63 -3.30
N ARG A 23 1.93 17.82 -3.68
CA ARG A 23 1.98 18.99 -2.78
C ARG A 23 0.88 18.99 -1.72
N ASN A 24 -0.28 18.36 -1.97
CA ASN A 24 -1.39 18.20 -1.01
C ASN A 24 -2.31 17.04 -1.41
N GLY A 25 -2.75 16.20 -0.47
CA GLY A 25 -3.58 15.01 -0.69
C GLY A 25 -5.02 15.23 -1.21
N GLY A 26 -5.36 16.43 -1.66
CA GLY A 26 -6.74 16.85 -1.96
C GLY A 26 -7.00 17.28 -3.40
N ASP A 27 -6.01 17.27 -4.29
CA ASP A 27 -6.16 17.78 -5.66
C ASP A 27 -6.64 16.73 -6.69
N GLY A 28 -6.95 15.52 -6.23
CA GLY A 28 -7.42 14.41 -7.08
C GLY A 28 -6.36 13.88 -8.04
N LEU A 29 -5.08 14.24 -7.86
CA LEU A 29 -4.02 13.92 -8.82
C LEU A 29 -3.84 12.41 -8.97
N LEU A 30 -3.78 11.67 -7.87
CA LEU A 30 -3.60 10.23 -7.91
C LEU A 30 -4.76 9.54 -8.65
N GLN A 31 -5.99 9.99 -8.45
CA GLN A 31 -7.18 9.48 -9.14
C GLN A 31 -7.08 9.69 -10.65
N ARG A 32 -6.59 10.85 -11.09
CA ARG A 32 -6.37 11.16 -12.52
C ARG A 32 -5.24 10.32 -13.11
N VAL A 33 -4.14 10.17 -12.37
CA VAL A 33 -2.95 9.42 -12.82
C VAL A 33 -3.24 7.92 -12.89
N LEU A 34 -4.13 7.38 -12.04
CA LEU A 34 -4.58 5.99 -12.10
C LEU A 34 -5.84 5.79 -12.96
N ALA A 35 -6.32 6.83 -13.65
CA ALA A 35 -7.41 6.70 -14.61
C ALA A 35 -6.89 6.06 -15.91
N PRO A 36 -7.74 5.30 -16.63
CA PRO A 36 -7.38 4.77 -17.94
C PRO A 36 -6.82 5.87 -18.88
N PRO A 37 -5.80 5.57 -19.70
CA PRO A 37 -5.18 4.25 -19.92
C PRO A 37 -4.05 3.90 -18.93
N ASN A 38 -3.86 4.69 -17.87
CA ASN A 38 -2.71 4.53 -16.99
C ASN A 38 -2.94 3.44 -15.94
N PHE A 39 -1.87 2.71 -15.64
CA PHE A 39 -1.87 1.61 -14.65
C PHE A 39 -0.86 1.84 -13.52
N GLY A 40 -0.12 2.93 -13.52
CA GLY A 40 0.88 3.13 -12.49
C GLY A 40 1.31 4.57 -12.27
N VAL A 41 1.87 4.80 -11.09
CA VAL A 41 2.52 6.05 -10.71
C VAL A 41 3.83 5.73 -9.98
N MET A 42 4.88 6.47 -10.33
CA MET A 42 6.15 6.41 -9.62
C MET A 42 6.68 7.84 -9.38
N THR A 43 7.28 8.09 -8.22
CA THR A 43 8.04 9.33 -7.99
C THR A 43 9.53 9.13 -8.25
N ILE A 44 10.18 10.15 -8.81
CA ILE A 44 11.63 10.13 -9.12
C ILE A 44 12.46 9.77 -7.87
N GLU A 45 12.15 10.41 -6.74
CA GLU A 45 12.81 10.20 -5.45
C GLU A 45 12.78 8.73 -5.00
N ALA A 46 11.65 8.04 -5.22
CA ALA A 46 11.49 6.64 -4.85
C ALA A 46 12.14 5.71 -5.88
N THR A 47 12.17 6.08 -7.17
CA THR A 47 12.80 5.25 -8.21
C THR A 47 14.31 5.16 -8.05
N GLU A 48 15.00 6.28 -7.77
CA GLU A 48 16.46 6.29 -7.63
C GLU A 48 16.93 5.55 -6.37
N SER A 49 16.10 5.54 -5.31
CA SER A 49 16.42 4.93 -4.03
C SER A 49 16.03 3.44 -3.92
N ALA A 50 15.34 2.86 -4.91
CA ALA A 50 14.69 1.56 -4.77
C ALA A 50 14.68 0.65 -6.02
N PRO A 51 15.85 0.28 -6.59
CA PRO A 51 15.90 -0.51 -7.83
C PRO A 51 15.17 -1.87 -7.72
N GLU A 52 15.21 -2.52 -6.56
CA GLU A 52 14.50 -3.80 -6.34
C GLU A 52 12.97 -3.64 -6.33
N LEU A 53 12.48 -2.52 -5.80
CA LEU A 53 11.05 -2.19 -5.83
C LEU A 53 10.60 -1.85 -7.25
N MET A 54 11.46 -1.19 -8.05
CA MET A 54 11.17 -0.93 -9.47
C MET A 54 10.98 -2.21 -10.28
N GLU A 55 11.77 -3.24 -10.04
CA GLU A 55 11.60 -4.52 -10.76
C GLU A 55 10.30 -5.23 -10.35
N THR A 56 9.90 -5.11 -9.09
CA THR A 56 8.61 -5.63 -8.62
C THR A 56 7.45 -4.83 -9.22
N ALA A 57 7.59 -3.51 -9.26
CA ALA A 57 6.66 -2.60 -9.90
C ALA A 57 6.46 -2.92 -11.39
N ARG A 58 7.56 -3.05 -12.15
CA ARG A 58 7.54 -3.38 -13.58
C ARG A 58 6.79 -4.68 -13.86
N ARG A 59 7.09 -5.74 -13.11
CA ARG A 59 6.40 -7.03 -13.24
C ARG A 59 4.90 -6.94 -12.97
N ALA A 60 4.49 -6.18 -11.95
CA ALA A 60 3.07 -5.96 -11.67
C ALA A 60 2.37 -5.17 -12.80
N THR A 61 3.07 -4.20 -13.40
CA THR A 61 2.52 -3.44 -14.53
C THR A 61 2.41 -4.28 -15.81
N GLU A 62 3.38 -5.16 -16.07
CA GLU A 62 3.34 -6.12 -17.20
C GLU A 62 2.17 -7.10 -17.10
N GLN A 63 1.72 -7.40 -15.88
CA GLN A 63 0.50 -8.18 -15.62
C GLN A 63 -0.78 -7.36 -15.77
N GLY A 64 -0.69 -6.09 -16.22
CA GLY A 64 -1.83 -5.19 -16.36
C GLY A 64 -2.44 -4.76 -15.04
N GLY A 65 -1.66 -4.83 -13.95
CA GLY A 65 -2.06 -4.41 -12.61
C GLY A 65 -1.70 -2.98 -12.28
N TYR A 66 -2.24 -2.51 -11.16
CA TYR A 66 -1.98 -1.17 -10.65
C TYR A 66 -0.73 -1.11 -9.79
N VAL A 67 0.03 -0.02 -9.92
CA VAL A 67 1.28 0.18 -9.20
C VAL A 67 1.41 1.60 -8.65
N VAL A 68 1.82 1.73 -7.40
CA VAL A 68 2.13 3.00 -6.74
C VAL A 68 3.46 2.85 -6.01
N LEU A 69 4.51 3.52 -6.49
CA LEU A 69 5.82 3.58 -5.85
C LEU A 69 6.12 5.03 -5.44
N LEU A 70 6.06 5.31 -4.15
CA LEU A 70 6.19 6.66 -3.60
C LEU A 70 7.14 6.67 -2.40
N THR A 71 7.60 7.86 -2.01
CA THR A 71 8.23 8.07 -0.70
C THR A 71 7.17 7.99 0.41
N ALA A 72 7.58 7.61 1.62
CA ALA A 72 6.69 7.50 2.77
C ALA A 72 5.96 8.82 3.06
N ALA A 73 6.66 9.96 2.91
CA ALA A 73 6.08 11.28 3.07
C ALA A 73 4.97 11.58 2.05
N SER A 74 5.17 11.23 0.78
CA SER A 74 4.14 11.38 -0.27
C SER A 74 2.97 10.44 -0.03
N ALA A 75 3.26 9.18 0.29
CA ALA A 75 2.26 8.14 0.53
C ALA A 75 1.37 8.46 1.75
N TRP A 76 1.93 8.99 2.83
CA TRP A 76 1.18 9.36 4.04
C TRP A 76 0.12 10.43 3.80
N ARG A 77 0.38 11.35 2.87
CA ARG A 77 -0.55 12.43 2.51
C ARG A 77 -1.67 11.98 1.59
N LEU A 78 -1.65 10.74 1.11
CA LEU A 78 -2.58 10.22 0.11
C LEU A 78 -3.46 9.13 0.70
N ASP A 79 -4.74 9.13 0.32
CA ASP A 79 -5.62 7.97 0.55
C ASP A 79 -5.33 6.89 -0.50
N LEU A 80 -4.17 6.24 -0.36
CA LEU A 80 -3.67 5.26 -1.31
C LEU A 80 -4.62 4.08 -1.49
N ALA A 81 -5.13 3.53 -0.38
CA ALA A 81 -5.99 2.35 -0.42
C ALA A 81 -7.30 2.65 -1.16
N ASN A 82 -7.99 3.75 -0.80
CA ASN A 82 -9.22 4.10 -1.48
C ASN A 82 -8.99 4.42 -2.95
N THR A 83 -7.97 5.22 -3.25
CA THR A 83 -7.71 5.66 -4.63
C THR A 83 -7.35 4.50 -5.56
N LEU A 84 -6.51 3.58 -5.08
CA LEU A 84 -6.13 2.39 -5.84
C LEU A 84 -7.32 1.47 -6.07
N ILE A 85 -8.16 1.27 -5.05
CA ILE A 85 -9.33 0.39 -5.13
C ILE A 85 -10.41 0.97 -6.04
N GLU A 86 -10.65 2.29 -5.97
CA GLU A 86 -11.58 2.95 -6.89
C GLU A 86 -11.10 2.87 -8.35
N ALA A 87 -9.78 2.98 -8.59
CA ALA A 87 -9.22 2.72 -9.92
C ALA A 87 -9.40 1.26 -10.35
N ALA A 88 -9.13 0.32 -9.44
CA ALA A 88 -9.26 -1.10 -9.69
C ALA A 88 -10.70 -1.54 -9.99
N VAL A 89 -11.70 -1.04 -9.26
CA VAL A 89 -13.11 -1.35 -9.52
C VAL A 89 -13.56 -0.87 -10.90
N ARG A 90 -13.05 0.28 -11.39
CA ARG A 90 -13.35 0.73 -12.76
C ARG A 90 -12.82 -0.22 -13.83
N ARG A 91 -11.73 -0.94 -13.54
CA ARG A 91 -11.07 -1.87 -14.47
C ARG A 91 -11.57 -3.31 -14.31
N TRP A 92 -11.81 -3.74 -13.08
CA TRP A 92 -12.28 -5.06 -12.70
C TRP A 92 -13.60 -4.92 -11.94
N PRO A 93 -14.74 -4.79 -12.64
CA PRO A 93 -16.04 -4.57 -12.00
C PRO A 93 -16.42 -5.63 -10.96
N ASP A 94 -15.98 -6.87 -11.14
CA ASP A 94 -16.20 -7.98 -10.19
C ASP A 94 -15.59 -7.71 -8.81
N LEU A 95 -14.58 -6.82 -8.72
CA LEU A 95 -13.99 -6.40 -7.46
C LEU A 95 -14.97 -5.59 -6.60
N LEU A 96 -16.04 -5.03 -7.18
CA LEU A 96 -17.01 -4.21 -6.47
C LEU A 96 -17.59 -4.94 -5.23
N GLU A 97 -17.87 -6.24 -5.35
CA GLU A 97 -18.39 -7.06 -4.24
C GLU A 97 -17.37 -7.29 -3.10
N ARG A 98 -16.08 -7.07 -3.37
CA ARG A 98 -14.98 -7.25 -2.43
C ARG A 98 -14.31 -5.93 -2.05
N ARG A 99 -14.76 -4.82 -2.64
CA ARG A 99 -14.15 -3.48 -2.55
C ARG A 99 -13.85 -3.08 -1.12
N ASP A 100 -14.84 -3.11 -0.24
CA ASP A 100 -14.68 -2.59 1.12
C ASP A 100 -13.77 -3.47 1.98
N ARG A 101 -13.80 -4.79 1.77
CA ARG A 101 -12.89 -5.74 2.43
C ARG A 101 -11.45 -5.50 1.98
N LEU A 102 -11.21 -5.44 0.66
CA LEU A 102 -9.85 -5.24 0.14
C LEU A 102 -9.32 -3.85 0.48
N ARG A 103 -10.16 -2.82 0.42
CA ARG A 103 -9.81 -1.45 0.84
C ARG A 103 -9.41 -1.38 2.31
N LEU A 104 -10.14 -2.05 3.20
CA LEU A 104 -9.79 -2.12 4.61
C LEU A 104 -8.43 -2.79 4.83
N ALA A 105 -8.24 -3.99 4.27
CA ALA A 105 -6.99 -4.73 4.42
C ALA A 105 -5.80 -3.95 3.84
N LEU A 106 -5.97 -3.37 2.66
CA LEU A 106 -4.94 -2.57 2.00
C LEU A 106 -4.62 -1.30 2.80
N HIS A 107 -5.63 -0.64 3.37
CA HIS A 107 -5.41 0.52 4.24
C HIS A 107 -4.55 0.16 5.44
N GLU A 108 -4.90 -0.91 6.16
CA GLU A 108 -4.12 -1.38 7.30
C GLU A 108 -2.69 -1.79 6.89
N ALA A 109 -2.52 -2.45 5.75
CA ALA A 109 -1.21 -2.82 5.23
C ALA A 109 -0.35 -1.58 4.93
N VAL A 110 -0.92 -0.57 4.26
CA VAL A 110 -0.24 0.70 3.95
C VAL A 110 0.10 1.45 5.24
N VAL A 111 -0.83 1.56 6.19
CA VAL A 111 -0.59 2.23 7.47
C VAL A 111 0.53 1.53 8.26
N ASN A 112 0.57 0.20 8.26
CA ASN A 112 1.64 -0.55 8.92
C ASN A 112 3.00 -0.33 8.25
N ALA A 113 3.06 -0.44 6.92
CA ALA A 113 4.26 -0.16 6.13
C ALA A 113 4.78 1.26 6.37
N LEU A 114 3.89 2.26 6.40
CA LEU A 114 4.25 3.65 6.64
C LEU A 114 4.68 3.89 8.09
N LEU A 115 3.83 3.61 9.08
CA LEU A 115 4.10 3.97 10.46
C LEU A 115 5.18 3.12 11.10
N HIS A 116 5.17 1.81 10.87
CA HIS A 116 6.06 0.88 11.54
C HIS A 116 7.29 0.54 10.71
N GLY A 117 7.12 0.42 9.39
CA GLY A 117 8.22 0.16 8.45
C GLY A 117 9.06 1.42 8.19
N CYS A 118 8.56 2.30 7.32
CA CYS A 118 9.30 3.47 6.84
C CYS A 118 9.53 4.51 7.93
N LEU A 119 8.46 4.98 8.58
CA LEU A 119 8.52 6.07 9.54
C LEU A 119 8.97 5.60 10.92
N ARG A 120 8.94 4.32 11.28
CA ARG A 120 9.41 3.82 12.60
C ARG A 120 8.83 4.58 13.81
N VAL A 121 7.57 5.01 13.72
CA VAL A 121 6.87 5.70 14.82
C VAL A 121 6.63 4.69 15.96
N PRO A 122 7.04 5.01 17.20
CA PRO A 122 6.90 4.07 18.31
C PRO A 122 5.42 3.76 18.62
N PRO A 123 5.03 2.47 18.70
CA PRO A 123 3.63 2.07 18.85
C PRO A 123 3.03 2.37 20.24
N HIS A 124 3.87 2.63 21.25
CA HIS A 124 3.45 2.87 22.64
C HIS A 124 2.91 4.28 22.89
N LEU A 125 3.07 5.19 21.94
CA LEU A 125 2.65 6.59 22.13
C LEU A 125 1.11 6.74 22.15
N ARG A 126 0.32 5.74 21.78
CA ARG A 126 -1.16 5.83 21.76
C ARG A 126 -1.83 5.41 23.06
N ASP A 127 -1.05 5.04 24.08
CA ASP A 127 -1.58 4.37 25.28
C ASP A 127 -2.18 5.37 26.28
N THR A 128 -1.97 6.69 26.10
CA THR A 128 -2.57 7.76 26.93
C THR A 128 -3.06 8.95 26.09
N PRO A 129 -4.02 9.77 26.59
CA PRO A 129 -4.47 11.00 25.91
C PRO A 129 -3.32 11.98 25.60
N GLU A 130 -2.38 12.18 26.52
CA GLU A 130 -1.18 13.01 26.30
C GLU A 130 -0.23 12.37 25.28
N GLY A 131 -0.25 11.04 25.20
CA GLY A 131 0.45 10.26 24.20
C GLY A 131 -0.04 10.52 22.78
N TRP A 132 -1.33 10.80 22.57
CA TRP A 132 -1.87 11.10 21.24
C TRP A 132 -1.23 12.33 20.60
N LEU A 133 -1.04 13.41 21.37
CA LEU A 133 -0.37 14.61 20.87
C LEU A 133 1.09 14.32 20.50
N LYS A 134 1.80 13.57 21.35
CA LYS A 134 3.18 13.13 21.09
C LYS A 134 3.26 12.21 19.87
N HIS A 135 2.26 11.36 19.66
CA HIS A 135 2.18 10.46 18.52
C HIS A 135 2.06 11.25 17.21
N SER A 136 1.17 12.24 17.16
CA SER A 136 1.04 13.12 15.99
C SER A 136 2.32 13.93 15.73
N GLN A 137 2.95 14.46 16.77
CA GLN A 137 4.23 15.19 16.65
C GLN A 137 5.35 14.30 16.12
N GLU A 138 5.44 13.05 16.59
CA GLU A 138 6.43 12.09 16.11
C GLU A 138 6.20 11.70 14.65
N ILE A 139 4.94 11.57 14.22
CA ILE A 139 4.61 11.35 12.81
C ILE A 139 5.12 12.53 11.96
N GLU A 140 4.79 13.76 12.33
CA GLU A 140 5.23 14.95 11.59
C GLU A 140 6.76 15.07 11.56
N ALA A 141 7.43 14.82 12.68
CA ALA A 141 8.89 14.79 12.74
C ALA A 141 9.49 13.70 11.83
N ALA A 142 8.89 12.50 11.81
CA ALA A 142 9.32 11.40 10.95
C ALA A 142 9.12 11.68 9.46
N LEU A 143 8.03 12.38 9.11
CA LEU A 143 7.75 12.78 7.73
C LEU A 143 8.72 13.85 7.23
N ALA A 144 9.18 14.73 8.12
CA ALA A 144 10.15 15.78 7.82
C ALA A 144 11.61 15.28 7.80
N ASP A 145 11.89 14.15 8.44
CA ASP A 145 13.21 13.50 8.46
C ASP A 145 13.55 12.88 7.09
N PRO A 146 14.61 13.34 6.38
CA PRO A 146 14.99 12.78 5.10
C PRO A 146 15.31 11.29 5.13
N GLU A 147 15.78 10.71 6.24
CA GLU A 147 16.11 9.28 6.32
C GLU A 147 14.87 8.38 6.49
N ARG A 148 13.76 8.95 6.95
CA ARG A 148 12.50 8.21 7.25
C ARG A 148 11.42 8.54 6.22
N GLY A 149 11.18 9.82 5.98
CA GLY A 149 10.17 10.33 5.05
C GLY A 149 10.46 10.01 3.58
N SER A 150 11.73 9.91 3.19
CA SER A 150 12.12 9.55 1.81
C SER A 150 12.06 8.05 1.52
N ARG A 151 11.90 7.19 2.55
CA ARG A 151 11.91 5.74 2.34
C ARG A 151 10.79 5.34 1.38
N PRO A 152 11.12 4.55 0.34
CA PRO A 152 10.16 4.15 -0.66
C PRO A 152 9.19 3.12 -0.10
N VAL A 153 7.94 3.21 -0.51
CA VAL A 153 6.88 2.23 -0.29
C VAL A 153 6.26 1.87 -1.63
N LEU A 154 6.17 0.57 -1.90
CA LEU A 154 5.53 0.03 -3.10
C LEU A 154 4.17 -0.55 -2.71
N VAL A 155 3.15 -0.16 -3.46
CA VAL A 155 1.83 -0.78 -3.43
C VAL A 155 1.51 -1.30 -4.81
N THR A 156 1.18 -2.58 -4.93
CA THR A 156 0.69 -3.19 -6.18
C THR A 156 -0.68 -3.82 -5.98
N LEU A 157 -1.45 -3.92 -7.06
CA LEU A 157 -2.67 -4.69 -7.11
C LEU A 157 -2.79 -5.33 -8.50
N VAL A 158 -2.70 -6.65 -8.56
CA VAL A 158 -2.74 -7.43 -9.80
C VAL A 158 -3.94 -8.38 -9.79
N ALA A 159 -4.53 -8.63 -10.96
CA ALA A 159 -5.48 -9.72 -11.14
C ALA A 159 -4.69 -11.00 -11.47
N GLY A 160 -4.90 -12.06 -10.70
CA GLY A 160 -4.32 -13.39 -10.89
C GLY A 160 -5.36 -14.41 -11.38
N SER A 161 -4.99 -15.69 -11.36
CA SER A 161 -5.86 -16.81 -11.76
C SER A 161 -7.09 -16.97 -10.87
N ASP A 162 -6.91 -16.82 -9.55
CA ASP A 162 -7.92 -17.18 -8.54
C ASP A 162 -8.49 -15.97 -7.79
N GLY A 163 -8.07 -14.75 -8.17
CA GLY A 163 -8.52 -13.51 -7.56
C GLY A 163 -7.52 -12.38 -7.74
N TRP A 164 -7.67 -11.35 -6.93
CA TRP A 164 -6.76 -10.21 -6.88
C TRP A 164 -5.71 -10.37 -5.79
N VAL A 165 -4.48 -9.96 -6.09
CA VAL A 165 -3.37 -9.94 -5.15
C VAL A 165 -2.88 -8.51 -4.98
N ALA A 166 -3.04 -7.97 -3.78
CA ALA A 166 -2.42 -6.71 -3.40
C ALA A 166 -1.10 -6.98 -2.68
N GLN A 167 -0.07 -6.17 -2.94
CA GLN A 167 1.19 -6.25 -2.21
C GLN A 167 1.54 -4.86 -1.66
N VAL A 168 2.01 -4.83 -0.42
CA VAL A 168 2.62 -3.63 0.16
C VAL A 168 4.03 -4.00 0.60
N VAL A 169 5.02 -3.24 0.11
CA VAL A 169 6.44 -3.44 0.41
C VAL A 169 7.04 -2.16 0.95
N ASP A 170 7.71 -2.24 2.09
CA ASP A 170 8.46 -1.14 2.70
C ASP A 170 9.94 -1.46 2.85
N GLN A 171 10.76 -0.44 3.09
CA GLN A 171 12.20 -0.58 3.39
C GLN A 171 12.52 -0.39 4.88
N GLY A 172 11.57 -0.73 5.75
CA GLY A 172 11.77 -0.74 7.19
C GLY A 172 12.61 -1.94 7.67
N PRO A 173 12.81 -2.08 8.99
CA PRO A 173 13.55 -3.21 9.56
C PRO A 173 12.85 -4.57 9.41
N GLY A 174 11.59 -4.58 8.98
CA GLY A 174 10.73 -5.76 9.01
C GLY A 174 10.22 -6.10 10.41
N PHE A 175 9.39 -7.13 10.50
CA PHE A 175 8.91 -7.65 11.78
C PHE A 175 8.72 -9.17 11.72
N ALA A 176 8.89 -9.83 12.87
CA ALA A 176 8.58 -11.24 12.99
C ALA A 176 7.06 -11.43 13.00
N ALA A 177 6.50 -11.79 11.84
CA ALA A 177 5.08 -12.09 11.74
C ALA A 177 4.70 -13.26 12.65
N PRO A 178 3.52 -13.23 13.31
CA PRO A 178 3.03 -14.37 14.06
C PRO A 178 2.98 -15.61 13.16
N ARG A 179 3.65 -16.69 13.58
CA ARG A 179 3.90 -17.88 12.76
C ARG A 179 2.65 -18.63 12.31
N ASP A 180 1.50 -18.35 12.92
CA ASP A 180 0.24 -19.04 12.61
C ASP A 180 -0.70 -18.14 11.79
N PRO A 181 -1.00 -18.51 10.52
CA PRO A 181 -1.99 -17.84 9.68
C PRO A 181 -3.44 -18.17 10.09
N THR A 182 -3.65 -19.21 10.89
CA THR A 182 -4.95 -19.77 11.28
C THR A 182 -5.22 -19.77 12.78
N SER A 183 -4.23 -19.50 13.64
CA SER A 183 -4.49 -19.33 15.08
C SER A 183 -5.51 -18.21 15.19
N ASP A 184 -6.63 -18.57 15.80
CA ASP A 184 -7.88 -17.83 15.85
C ASP A 184 -7.71 -16.32 16.03
N ALA A 185 -8.80 -15.61 15.83
CA ALA A 185 -9.02 -14.21 16.23
C ALA A 185 -8.68 -13.87 17.71
N VAL A 186 -7.98 -14.74 18.44
CA VAL A 186 -7.33 -14.50 19.71
C VAL A 186 -5.96 -13.87 19.46
N ILE A 187 -5.95 -12.54 19.50
CA ILE A 187 -4.77 -11.71 19.71
C ILE A 187 -3.94 -12.34 20.86
N PRO A 188 -2.66 -12.70 20.68
CA PRO A 188 -1.83 -13.20 21.78
C PRO A 188 -1.92 -12.29 23.01
N ALA A 189 -1.89 -12.86 24.23
CA ALA A 189 -1.92 -12.08 25.49
C ALA A 189 -0.90 -10.91 25.51
N ALA A 190 0.26 -11.10 24.87
CA ALA A 190 1.30 -10.07 24.72
C ALA A 190 0.96 -8.92 23.74
N LEU A 191 -0.07 -9.09 22.92
CA LEU A 191 -0.63 -8.08 22.01
C LEU A 191 -1.91 -7.45 22.58
N HIS A 192 -2.36 -7.80 23.79
CA HIS A 192 -3.52 -7.20 24.49
C HIS A 192 -3.27 -5.78 25.03
N VAL A 193 -2.31 -5.04 24.46
CA VAL A 193 -2.34 -3.59 24.60
C VAL A 193 -3.50 -3.11 23.70
N PRO A 194 -4.48 -2.33 24.20
CA PRO A 194 -5.74 -2.01 23.49
C PRO A 194 -5.63 -1.48 22.05
N THR A 195 -4.43 -1.09 21.63
CA THR A 195 -4.06 -0.46 20.36
C THR A 195 -3.15 -1.32 19.47
N ARG A 196 -2.55 -2.42 19.96
CA ARG A 196 -1.56 -3.21 19.19
C ARG A 196 -2.17 -4.45 18.54
N GLY A 197 -1.84 -4.69 17.28
CA GLY A 197 -2.26 -5.91 16.57
C GLY A 197 -3.66 -5.90 15.96
N ARG A 198 -4.51 -4.90 16.26
CA ARG A 198 -5.84 -4.75 15.65
C ARG A 198 -5.78 -4.70 14.12
N GLY A 199 -4.81 -3.97 13.55
CA GLY A 199 -4.64 -3.89 12.10
C GLY A 199 -4.32 -5.24 11.45
N LEU A 200 -3.48 -6.08 12.10
CA LEU A 200 -3.18 -7.43 11.60
C LEU A 200 -4.43 -8.32 11.62
N ALA A 201 -5.22 -8.25 12.70
CA ALA A 201 -6.47 -8.98 12.82
C ALA A 201 -7.51 -8.51 11.77
N MET A 202 -7.59 -7.20 11.52
CA MET A 202 -8.47 -6.64 10.49
C MET A 202 -8.07 -7.11 9.09
N MET A 203 -6.77 -7.15 8.76
CA MET A 203 -6.32 -7.69 7.48
C MET A 203 -6.71 -9.17 7.32
N ARG A 204 -6.49 -10.00 8.35
CA ARG A 204 -6.84 -11.43 8.34
C ARG A 204 -8.35 -11.67 8.25
N ALA A 205 -9.16 -10.84 8.89
CA ALA A 205 -10.62 -10.93 8.80
C ALA A 205 -11.16 -10.47 7.45
N ALA A 206 -10.48 -9.51 6.81
CA ALA A 206 -10.92 -8.91 5.57
C ALA A 206 -10.51 -9.72 4.33
N CYS A 207 -9.29 -10.28 4.29
CA CYS A 207 -8.76 -11.04 3.16
C CYS A 207 -8.86 -12.56 3.36
N ASP A 208 -8.85 -13.30 2.26
CA ASP A 208 -8.84 -14.77 2.30
C ASP A 208 -7.47 -15.30 2.75
N ARG A 209 -6.40 -14.66 2.26
CA ARG A 209 -5.04 -15.00 2.64
C ARG A 209 -4.21 -13.74 2.87
N VAL A 210 -3.46 -13.73 3.97
CA VAL A 210 -2.48 -12.70 4.31
C VAL A 210 -1.14 -13.38 4.57
N VAL A 211 -0.12 -13.04 3.77
CA VAL A 211 1.22 -13.61 3.88
C VAL A 211 2.23 -12.49 4.12
N TRP A 212 3.09 -12.67 5.12
CA TRP A 212 4.25 -11.80 5.34
C TRP A 212 5.50 -12.47 4.79
N LEU A 213 6.22 -11.73 3.96
CA LEU A 213 7.42 -12.15 3.25
C LEU A 213 8.57 -11.20 3.57
N ASP A 214 9.77 -11.56 3.13
CA ASP A 214 10.97 -10.71 3.21
C ASP A 214 11.21 -10.15 4.63
N GLY A 215 11.20 -11.04 5.64
CA GLY A 215 11.39 -10.64 7.04
C GLY A 215 10.31 -9.70 7.58
N GLY A 216 9.12 -9.67 6.95
CA GLY A 216 8.00 -8.81 7.34
C GLY A 216 7.96 -7.45 6.67
N ARG A 217 8.87 -7.16 5.73
CA ARG A 217 8.85 -5.94 4.88
C ARG A 217 7.85 -6.00 3.74
N ARG A 218 7.34 -7.18 3.43
CA ARG A 218 6.34 -7.39 2.38
C ARG A 218 5.13 -8.09 2.97
N VAL A 219 3.95 -7.55 2.68
CA VAL A 219 2.68 -8.22 2.92
C VAL A 219 1.97 -8.45 1.58
N GLU A 220 1.47 -9.66 1.39
CA GLU A 220 0.59 -10.02 0.28
C GLU A 220 -0.82 -10.30 0.81
N LEU A 221 -1.80 -9.65 0.19
CA LEU A 221 -3.21 -9.78 0.47
C LEU A 221 -3.88 -10.45 -0.73
N THR A 222 -4.43 -11.64 -0.54
CA THR A 222 -5.20 -12.34 -1.59
C THR A 222 -6.70 -12.15 -1.34
N MET A 223 -7.42 -11.75 -2.38
CA MET A 223 -8.87 -11.63 -2.40
C MET A 223 -9.43 -12.47 -3.55
N PRO A 224 -10.20 -13.53 -3.29
CA PRO A 224 -10.71 -14.39 -4.35
C PRO A 224 -11.74 -13.66 -5.21
N TYR A 225 -11.88 -14.11 -6.46
CA TYR A 225 -13.02 -13.72 -7.28
C TYR A 225 -14.34 -14.08 -6.58
N PRO A 226 -15.42 -13.30 -6.78
CA PRO A 226 -16.73 -13.74 -6.34
C PRO A 226 -17.08 -15.09 -7.01
N PRO A 227 -17.78 -15.99 -6.30
CA PRO A 227 -18.22 -17.24 -6.92
C PRO A 227 -19.10 -16.91 -8.13
N GLU A 228 -18.99 -17.73 -9.18
CA GLU A 228 -19.90 -17.62 -10.32
C GLU A 228 -21.34 -17.72 -9.80
N ARG A 229 -22.18 -16.75 -10.16
CA ARG A 229 -23.59 -16.82 -9.80
C ARG A 229 -24.21 -17.91 -10.66
N GLU A 230 -24.67 -19.00 -10.03
CA GLU A 230 -25.55 -19.96 -10.70
C GLU A 230 -26.80 -19.19 -11.18
N GLY A 231 -27.02 -19.24 -12.50
CA GLY A 231 -28.12 -18.54 -13.18
C GLY A 231 -29.46 -19.26 -13.05
#